data_AF-A0AB38EP21-F1
#
_entry.id   AF-A0AB38EP21-F1
#
_cell.length_a   1.000
_cell.length_b   1.000
_cell.length_c   1.000
_cell.angle_alpha   90.00
_cell.angle_beta   90.00
_cell.angle_gamma   90.00
#
_symmetry.space_group_name_H-M   'P 1'
#
loop_
_entity.id
_entity.type
_entity.pdbx_description
1 polymer ?
#
loop_
_entity_poly.entity_id
_entity_poly.type
_entity_poly.pdbx_seq_one_letter_code
_entity_poly.pdbx_strand_id
1 'polypeptide(L)' 'MPVREALRSLETQGYIAAQYHKGYLVTNGNEPPQYGHLPGLLRCVAEGHKRLADFESKVAFENEILRVLGQLRPTPC' A
#
# COMPACT_ATOMS: atom_id res chain seq x y z
N MET A 1 -1.18 19.34 1.77
CA MET A 1 -0.16 18.30 2.05
C MET A 1 -0.45 17.11 1.15
N PRO A 2 0.51 16.69 0.30
CA PRO A 2 0.28 15.76 -0.80
C PRO A 2 -0.19 14.36 -0.35
N VAL A 3 0.32 13.87 0.78
CA VAL A 3 -0.04 12.54 1.31
C VAL A 3 -1.52 12.45 1.71
N ARG A 4 -2.07 13.50 2.34
CA ARG A 4 -3.47 13.53 2.76
C ARG A 4 -4.42 13.51 1.57
N GLU A 5 -4.06 14.18 0.47
CA GLU A 5 -4.87 14.21 -0.75
C GLU A 5 -4.78 12.89 -1.52
N ALA A 6 -3.60 12.26 -1.56
CA ALA A 6 -3.45 10.92 -2.10
C ALA A 6 -4.30 9.89 -1.34
N LEU A 7 -4.26 9.91 0.00
CA LEU A 7 -5.08 9.01 0.83
C LEU A 7 -6.57 9.27 0.64
N ARG A 8 -6.99 10.55 0.58
CA ARG A 8 -8.38 10.90 0.27
C ARG A 8 -8.80 10.41 -1.11
N SER A 9 -7.92 10.51 -2.11
CA SER A 9 -8.21 10.01 -3.47
C SER A 9 -8.39 8.50 -3.48
N LEU A 10 -7.54 7.75 -2.77
CA LEU A 10 -7.68 6.29 -2.60
C LEU A 10 -8.96 5.92 -1.85
N GLU A 11 -9.37 6.72 -0.87
CA GLU A 11 -10.61 6.53 -0.12
C GLU A 11 -11.84 6.78 -1.01
N THR A 12 -11.86 7.88 -1.78
CA THR A 12 -12.92 8.19 -2.75
C THR A 12 -13.06 7.11 -3.83
N GLN A 13 -11.94 6.53 -4.26
CA GLN A 13 -11.93 5.41 -5.22
C GLN A 13 -12.34 4.07 -4.57
N GLY A 14 -12.59 4.05 -3.27
CA GLY A 14 -13.01 2.86 -2.54
C GLY A 14 -11.91 1.80 -2.48
N TYR A 15 -10.63 2.19 -2.46
CA TYR A 15 -9.48 1.30 -2.29
C TYR A 15 -9.02 1.18 -0.84
N ILE A 16 -9.30 2.20 -0.04
CA ILE A 16 -9.06 2.19 1.40
C ILE A 16 -10.26 2.80 2.11
N ALA A 17 -10.45 2.43 3.37
CA ALA A 17 -11.44 3.01 4.26
C ALA A 17 -10.72 3.52 5.51
N ALA A 18 -10.99 4.76 5.91
CA ALA A 18 -10.50 5.24 7.20
C ALA A 18 -11.15 4.45 8.34
N GLN A 19 -10.34 3.92 9.24
CA GLN A 19 -10.77 3.47 10.56
C GLN A 19 -10.49 4.57 11.58
N TYR A 20 -11.56 5.01 12.25
CA TYR A 20 -11.49 5.99 13.32
C TYR A 20 -10.42 5.57 14.35
N HIS A 21 -9.44 6.44 14.58
CA HIS A 21 -8.30 6.27 15.49
C HIS A 21 -7.30 5.12 15.18
N LYS A 22 -7.45 4.39 14.06
CA LYS A 22 -6.57 3.26 13.71
C LYS A 22 -5.80 3.41 12.39
N GLY A 23 -6.15 4.40 11.56
CA GLY A 23 -5.50 4.64 10.27
C GLY A 23 -6.40 4.23 9.11
N TYR A 24 -5.83 3.70 8.02
CA TYR A 24 -6.57 3.27 6.83
C TYR A 24 -6.50 1.75 6.67
N LEU A 25 -7.61 1.14 6.26
CA LEU A 25 -7.71 -0.27 5.95
C LEU A 25 -8.00 -0.46 4.46
N VAL A 26 -7.34 -1.41 3.81
CA VAL A 26 -7.53 -1.68 2.37
C VAL A 26 -8.87 -2.40 2.15
N THR A 27 -9.77 -1.80 1.37
CA THR A 27 -11.10 -2.36 1.02
C THR A 27 -10.96 -3.45 -0.04
N ASN A 28 -11.98 -4.32 -0.18
CA ASN A 28 -11.97 -5.49 -1.08
C ASN A 28 -10.75 -6.43 -0.90
N GLY A 29 -10.19 -6.45 0.32
CA GLY A 29 -9.08 -7.31 0.72
C GLY A 29 -9.36 -8.82 0.69
N ASN A 30 -10.57 -9.23 0.33
CA ASN A 30 -10.96 -10.64 0.22
C ASN A 30 -10.94 -11.15 -1.22
N GLU A 31 -10.92 -10.28 -2.23
CA GLU A 31 -10.83 -10.70 -3.63
C GLU A 31 -9.38 -11.07 -3.97
N PRO A 32 -9.13 -12.14 -4.74
CA PRO A 32 -7.77 -12.48 -5.15
C PRO A 32 -7.14 -11.30 -5.92
N PRO A 33 -5.87 -10.95 -5.62
CA PRO A 33 -5.21 -9.84 -6.29
C PRO A 33 -5.09 -10.14 -7.79
N GLN A 34 -5.76 -9.34 -8.61
CA GLN A 34 -5.60 -9.39 -10.06
C GLN A 34 -4.37 -8.56 -10.46
N TYR A 35 -3.75 -8.87 -11.59
CA TYR A 35 -2.59 -8.11 -12.07
C TYR A 35 -2.99 -6.65 -12.31
N GLY A 36 -2.25 -5.70 -11.74
CA GLY A 36 -2.60 -4.27 -11.78
C GLY A 36 -3.69 -3.83 -10.79
N HIS A 37 -4.19 -4.71 -9.93
CA HIS A 37 -5.20 -4.38 -8.92
C HIS A 37 -4.55 -3.74 -7.68
N LEU A 38 -4.62 -2.42 -7.57
CA LEU A 38 -3.97 -1.64 -6.52
C LEU A 38 -4.35 -2.08 -5.08
N PRO A 39 -5.63 -2.27 -4.71
CA PRO A 39 -6.02 -2.89 -3.44
C PRO A 39 -5.35 -4.24 -3.15
N GLY A 40 -5.21 -5.09 -4.16
CA GLY A 40 -4.49 -6.36 -4.05
C GLY A 40 -3.02 -6.15 -3.67
N LEU A 41 -2.35 -5.22 -4.36
CA LEU A 41 -0.96 -4.85 -4.09
C LEU A 41 -0.77 -4.26 -2.68
N LEU A 42 -1.62 -3.30 -2.29
CA LEU A 42 -1.56 -2.65 -0.98
C LEU A 42 -1.72 -3.67 0.17
N ARG A 43 -2.62 -4.64 0.00
CA ARG A 43 -2.80 -5.75 0.94
C ARG A 43 -1.57 -6.64 1.03
N CYS A 44 -1.00 -7.08 -0.10
CA CYS A 44 0.20 -7.91 -0.10
C CYS A 44 1.35 -7.22 0.64
N VAL A 45 1.52 -5.92 0.44
CA VAL A 45 2.52 -5.10 1.14
C VAL A 45 2.21 -5.03 2.64
N ALA A 46 0.96 -4.74 3.02
CA ALA A 46 0.56 -4.63 4.42
C ALA A 46 0.69 -5.98 5.19
N GLU A 47 0.29 -7.09 4.57
CA GLU A 47 0.46 -8.42 5.14
C GLU A 47 1.93 -8.83 5.24
N GLY A 48 2.72 -8.55 4.19
CA GLY A 48 4.16 -8.78 4.20
C GLY A 48 4.82 -8.07 5.38
N HIS A 49 4.52 -6.79 5.57
CA HIS A 49 5.02 -6.00 6.70
C HIS A 49 4.58 -6.54 8.06
N LYS A 50 3.31 -6.95 8.20
CA LYS A 50 2.77 -7.51 9.44
C LYS A 50 3.41 -8.85 9.84
N ARG A 51 3.85 -9.66 8.85
CA ARG A 51 4.51 -10.95 9.10
C ARG A 51 5.94 -10.79 9.63
N LEU A 52 6.55 -9.61 9.47
CA LEU A 52 7.89 -9.31 9.97
C LEU A 52 7.80 -8.95 11.47
N ALA A 53 8.58 -9.66 12.29
CA ALA A 53 8.55 -9.48 13.74
C ALA A 53 9.59 -8.46 14.22
N ASP A 54 10.79 -8.49 13.65
CA ASP A 54 11.90 -7.63 14.03
C ASP A 54 11.93 -6.32 13.22
N PHE A 55 12.50 -5.29 13.85
CA PHE A 55 12.57 -3.95 13.28
C PHE A 55 13.47 -3.87 12.05
N GLU A 56 14.59 -4.60 12.06
CA GLU A 56 15.57 -4.59 10.98
C GLU A 56 14.97 -5.16 9.70
N SER A 57 14.25 -6.27 9.77
CA SER A 57 13.55 -6.86 8.64
C SER A 57 12.45 -5.95 8.10
N LYS A 58 11.72 -5.23 8.96
CA LYS A 58 10.73 -4.23 8.52
C LYS A 58 11.39 -3.10 7.72
N VAL A 59 12.49 -2.56 8.21
CA VAL A 59 13.25 -1.52 7.52
C VAL A 59 13.80 -2.04 6.19
N ALA A 60 14.35 -3.25 6.15
CA ALA A 60 14.83 -3.86 4.91
C ALA A 60 13.71 -4.05 3.88
N PHE A 61 12.53 -4.51 4.32
CA PHE A 61 11.35 -4.67 3.47
C PHE A 61 10.85 -3.33 2.92
N GLU A 62 10.77 -2.29 3.75
CA GLU A 62 10.37 -0.94 3.34
C GLU A 62 11.36 -0.35 2.30
N ASN A 63 12.67 -0.51 2.53
CA ASN A 63 13.70 -0.05 1.62
C ASN A 63 13.64 -0.76 0.26
N GLU A 64 13.33 -2.06 0.25
CA GLU A 64 13.16 -2.82 -0.98
C GLU A 64 11.97 -2.32 -1.80
N ILE A 65 10.84 -2.00 -1.15
CA ILE A 65 9.68 -1.39 -1.82
C ILE A 65 10.09 -0.07 -2.46
N LEU A 66 10.78 0.80 -1.72
CA LEU A 66 11.25 2.08 -2.25
C LEU A 66 12.23 1.91 -3.41
N ARG A 67 13.12 0.91 -3.34
CA ARG A 67 14.06 0.57 -4.41
C ARG A 67 13.31 0.16 -5.68
N VAL A 68 12.33 -0.74 -5.57
CA VAL A 68 11.52 -1.19 -6.70
C VAL A 68 10.71 -0.04 -7.28
N LEU A 69 10.04 0.75 -6.45
CA LEU A 69 9.27 1.91 -6.89
C LEU A 69 10.14 2.97 -7.56
N GLY A 70 11.37 3.20 -7.07
CA GLY A 70 12.34 4.11 -7.67
C GLY A 70 12.91 3.63 -9.01
N GLN A 71 12.83 2.32 -9.29
CA GLN A 71 13.19 1.72 -10.58
C GLN A 71 12.05 1.80 -11.60
N LEU A 72 10.80 1.99 -11.15
CA LEU A 72 9.68 2.24 -12.05
C LEU A 72 9.88 3.62 -12.67
N ARG A 73 10.23 3.65 -13.97
CA ARG A 73 10.20 4.90 -14.73
C ARG A 73 8.74 5.41 -14.74
N PRO A 74 8.51 6.73 -14.60
CA PRO A 74 7.20 7.28 -14.90
C PRO A 74 6.87 6.87 -16.34
N THR A 75 5.79 6.11 -16.52
CA THR A 75 5.21 5.94 -17.85
C THR A 75 4.80 7.33 -18.33
N PRO A 76 5.31 7.82 -19.46
CA PRO A 76 4.84 9.07 -20.02
C PRO A 76 3.35 8.91 -20.32
N CYS A 77 2.55 9.81 -19.76
CA CYS A 77 1.11 9.94 -19.99
C CYS A 77 0.81 10.33 -21.43
#